data_AF-A0A1U7MPF6-F1
#
_entry.id   AF-A0A1U7MPF6-F1
#
_cell.length_a   1.000
_cell.length_b   1.000
_cell.length_c   1.000
_cell.angle_alpha   90.00
_cell.angle_beta   90.00
_cell.angle_gamma   90.00
#
_symmetry.space_group_name_H-M   'P 1'
#
loop_
_entity.id
_entity.type
_entity.pdbx_description
1 polymer ?
#
loop_
_entity_poly.entity_id
_entity_poly.type
_entity_poly.pdbx_seq_one_letter_code
_entity_poly.pdbx_strand_id
1 'polypeptide(L)'
;MTDWLELTLEVMRDRSHASWKFLDDEELLTALAARRAVAAYLPGAALATRDLVLLRLAVSPEGRVALLDEAGAPVPGPPVEEFVEELLAELRTCAAVGPEELVGPPWLPVPEIVEAARRPEEDSRVVYAYRGDDTVLAAAFARDLGMPLTAHRVDGWVVVATGFGPERVLAGPPRRFTGGYPFAVLDRRGERRVFLWAASAKESDLRVAADHQPRLVPAPPDGADAAAVDLAAWLADPADPAEAPERPEGMTDEQHRVLLGWRGAHRVGTDFLREVSAAFGLPPVAAELVESRPGDPQPEGGTVLRPAATGTQFVAEAMAGLDDEEPTGRTPWAALERLLWRHPGAAVGLGILELLVAALLAVSVLAGDGHWWRWVLAAVFALGGLAHLVEAVLRIRRRGGVRPG
;
A
#
# COMPACT_ATOMS: atom_id res chain seq x y z
N MET A 1 0.02 12.70 -34.33
CA MET A 1 0.23 12.22 -32.95
C MET A 1 0.60 10.77 -33.08
N THR A 2 1.76 10.43 -32.56
CA THR A 2 2.57 9.24 -32.82
C THR A 2 1.78 7.92 -32.74
N ASP A 3 1.88 7.09 -33.77
CA ASP A 3 1.33 5.72 -33.82
C ASP A 3 2.09 4.73 -32.90
N TRP A 4 2.77 5.24 -31.88
CA TRP A 4 3.61 4.49 -30.95
C TRP A 4 2.87 4.30 -29.62
N LEU A 5 3.00 3.11 -29.06
CA LEU A 5 2.56 2.72 -27.73
C LEU A 5 3.73 2.78 -26.75
N GLU A 6 3.44 2.86 -25.46
CA GLU A 6 4.46 2.75 -24.42
C GLU A 6 4.50 1.34 -23.81
N LEU A 7 5.70 0.84 -23.55
CA LEU A 7 5.96 -0.36 -22.76
C LEU A 7 6.81 0.02 -21.56
N THR A 8 6.29 -0.22 -20.35
CA THR A 8 7.05 0.02 -19.10
C THR A 8 7.68 -1.28 -18.60
N LEU A 9 8.98 -1.24 -18.34
CA LEU A 9 9.80 -2.30 -17.79
C LEU A 9 10.35 -1.85 -16.44
N GLU A 10 10.21 -2.68 -15.41
CA GLU A 10 10.95 -2.54 -14.16
C GLU A 10 12.21 -3.39 -14.26
N VAL A 11 13.34 -2.79 -14.63
CA VAL A 11 14.62 -3.51 -14.79
C VAL A 11 15.29 -3.64 -13.44
N MET A 12 15.58 -4.86 -13.02
CA MET A 12 16.21 -5.12 -11.72
C MET A 12 17.73 -4.90 -11.82
N ARG A 13 18.36 -4.49 -10.72
CA ARG A 13 19.81 -4.51 -10.56
C ARG A 13 20.16 -5.81 -9.82
N ASP A 14 20.89 -6.71 -10.47
CA ASP A 14 21.20 -8.02 -9.89
C ASP A 14 22.01 -7.89 -8.58
N ARG A 15 21.56 -8.63 -7.55
CA ARG A 15 22.24 -8.81 -6.25
C ARG A 15 22.72 -10.25 -6.04
N SER A 16 22.67 -11.10 -7.06
CA SER A 16 22.97 -12.51 -6.93
C SER A 16 24.38 -12.73 -6.35
N HIS A 17 24.48 -13.67 -5.42
CA HIS A 17 25.69 -13.99 -4.65
C HIS A 17 26.94 -14.33 -5.50
N ALA A 18 26.80 -14.48 -6.81
CA ALA A 18 27.85 -14.96 -7.70
C ALA A 18 28.68 -13.86 -8.37
N SER A 19 28.19 -12.62 -8.49
CA SER A 19 28.99 -11.53 -9.08
C SER A 19 28.45 -10.16 -8.72
N TRP A 20 29.25 -9.39 -7.99
CA TRP A 20 28.93 -8.07 -7.50
C TRP A 20 29.01 -7.08 -8.67
N LYS A 21 27.91 -6.87 -9.38
CA LYS A 21 27.79 -5.73 -10.26
C LYS A 21 26.36 -5.22 -10.24
N PHE A 22 26.15 -4.14 -9.50
CA PHE A 22 24.95 -3.34 -9.65
C PHE A 22 24.95 -2.83 -11.09
N LEU A 23 23.85 -3.05 -11.81
CA LEU A 23 23.63 -2.40 -13.11
C LEU A 23 23.67 -0.89 -12.88
N ASP A 24 24.70 -0.23 -13.40
CA ASP A 24 24.77 1.23 -13.39
C ASP A 24 23.76 1.79 -14.41
N ASP A 25 23.21 2.98 -14.13
CA ASP A 25 22.35 3.67 -15.09
C ASP A 25 23.10 3.91 -16.40
N GLU A 26 24.42 4.16 -16.33
CA GLU A 26 25.28 4.33 -17.50
C GLU A 26 25.39 3.06 -18.35
N GLU A 27 25.35 1.86 -17.74
CA GLU A 27 25.43 0.59 -18.47
C GLU A 27 24.14 0.31 -19.23
N LEU A 28 22.98 0.56 -18.60
CA LEU A 28 21.69 0.46 -19.26
C LEU A 28 21.61 1.44 -20.44
N LEU A 29 21.99 2.70 -20.21
CA LEU A 29 21.97 3.73 -21.24
C LEU A 29 22.91 3.41 -22.40
N THR A 30 24.10 2.88 -22.10
CA THR A 30 25.05 2.42 -23.13
C THR A 30 24.47 1.28 -23.96
N ALA A 31 23.83 0.29 -23.32
CA ALA A 31 23.21 -0.83 -24.01
C ALA A 31 22.03 -0.41 -24.91
N LEU A 32 21.23 0.57 -24.46
CA LEU A 32 20.15 1.18 -25.25
C LEU A 32 20.69 1.99 -26.42
N ALA A 33 21.73 2.80 -26.19
CA ALA A 33 22.39 3.58 -27.23
C ALA A 33 23.03 2.69 -28.31
N ALA A 34 23.69 1.60 -27.91
CA ALA A 34 24.28 0.62 -28.83
C ALA A 34 23.23 -0.03 -29.76
N ARG A 35 22.00 -0.20 -29.27
CA ARG A 35 20.85 -0.70 -30.04
C ARG A 35 20.07 0.41 -30.77
N ARG A 36 20.44 1.67 -30.54
CA ARG A 36 19.74 2.86 -31.04
C ARG A 36 18.25 2.87 -30.67
N ALA A 37 17.92 2.41 -29.47
CA ALA A 37 16.55 2.32 -29.00
C ALA A 37 16.05 3.66 -28.44
N VAL A 38 14.83 4.06 -28.81
CA VAL A 38 14.20 5.28 -28.27
C VAL A 38 13.53 4.95 -26.94
N ALA A 39 14.01 5.57 -25.86
CA ALA A 39 13.60 5.26 -24.51
C ALA A 39 13.47 6.51 -23.61
N ALA A 40 12.83 6.30 -22.47
CA ALA A 40 12.95 7.16 -21.30
C ALA A 40 13.18 6.29 -20.06
N TYR A 41 13.94 6.77 -19.08
CA TYR A 41 14.28 5.97 -17.90
C TYR A 41 14.19 6.79 -16.61
N LEU A 42 13.97 6.12 -15.48
CA LEU A 42 14.01 6.71 -14.16
C LEU A 42 14.86 5.84 -13.23
N PRO A 43 15.93 6.38 -12.65
CA PRO A 43 16.74 5.68 -11.65
C PRO A 43 15.92 5.27 -10.43
N GLY A 44 16.12 4.05 -9.92
CA GLY A 44 15.45 3.57 -8.72
C GLY A 44 15.71 4.37 -7.45
N ALA A 45 16.83 5.10 -7.40
CA ALA A 45 17.11 6.02 -6.30
C ALA A 45 16.01 7.09 -6.15
N ALA A 46 15.41 7.54 -7.27
CA ALA A 46 14.28 8.46 -7.25
C ALA A 46 12.99 7.81 -6.72
N LEU A 47 12.93 6.49 -6.62
CA LEU A 47 11.76 5.73 -6.12
C LEU A 47 12.02 5.04 -4.77
N ALA A 48 13.17 5.31 -4.12
CA ALA A 48 13.64 4.57 -2.94
C ALA A 48 13.64 3.03 -3.12
N THR A 49 13.98 2.60 -4.34
CA THR A 49 14.19 1.20 -4.73
C THR A 49 15.46 1.14 -5.58
N ARG A 50 16.65 1.28 -4.99
CA ARG A 50 17.90 1.45 -5.78
C ARG A 50 18.21 0.26 -6.68
N ASP A 51 17.62 -0.90 -6.41
CA ASP A 51 17.80 -2.11 -7.20
C ASP A 51 16.84 -2.19 -8.40
N LEU A 52 16.16 -1.11 -8.74
CA LEU A 52 15.18 -1.07 -9.81
C LEU A 52 15.45 0.14 -10.71
N VAL A 53 15.20 0.01 -12.00
CA VAL A 53 15.16 1.14 -12.93
C VAL A 53 13.85 1.04 -13.70
N LEU A 54 13.07 2.12 -13.75
CA LEU A 54 11.93 2.15 -14.66
C LEU A 54 12.45 2.53 -16.04
N LEU A 55 12.13 1.71 -17.03
CA LEU A 55 12.46 1.94 -18.42
C LEU A 55 11.18 1.93 -19.23
N ARG A 56 10.96 2.98 -20.03
CA ARG A 56 9.90 3.04 -21.02
C ARG A 56 10.47 2.95 -22.42
N LEU A 57 9.91 2.05 -23.21
CA LEU A 57 10.22 1.86 -24.62
C LEU A 57 9.03 2.26 -25.47
N ALA A 58 9.30 2.89 -26.62
CA ALA A 58 8.28 3.07 -27.64
C ALA A 58 8.11 1.78 -28.45
N VAL A 59 6.87 1.36 -28.66
CA VAL A 59 6.52 0.10 -29.33
C VAL A 59 5.46 0.34 -30.39
N SER A 60 5.62 -0.22 -31.58
CA SER A 60 4.61 -0.10 -32.65
C SER A 60 3.35 -0.91 -32.30
N PRO A 61 2.21 -0.68 -32.97
CA PRO A 61 0.98 -1.46 -32.75
C PRO A 61 1.16 -2.96 -33.03
N GLU A 62 2.17 -3.33 -33.82
CA GLU A 62 2.56 -4.71 -34.13
C GLU A 62 3.53 -5.32 -33.09
N GLY A 63 3.81 -4.62 -31.99
CA GLY A 63 4.67 -5.14 -30.92
C GLY A 63 6.18 -5.07 -31.23
N ARG A 64 6.64 -4.05 -31.97
CA ARG A 64 8.07 -3.86 -32.31
C ARG A 64 8.66 -2.64 -31.64
N VAL A 65 9.87 -2.76 -31.11
CA VAL A 65 10.56 -1.65 -30.42
C VAL A 65 11.01 -0.59 -31.43
N ALA A 66 10.81 0.69 -31.11
CA ALA A 66 11.26 1.82 -31.91
C ALA A 66 12.78 1.98 -31.85
N LEU A 67 13.45 1.83 -32.99
CA LEU A 67 14.89 2.05 -33.14
C LEU A 67 15.15 3.20 -34.14
N LEU A 68 16.33 3.80 -34.09
CA LEU A 68 16.72 4.80 -35.09
C LEU A 68 17.21 4.18 -36.39
N ASP A 69 16.73 4.68 -37.52
CA ASP A 69 17.29 4.42 -38.84
C ASP A 69 18.57 5.24 -39.11
N GLU A 70 19.19 5.10 -40.28
CA GLU A 70 20.40 5.86 -40.65
C GLU A 70 20.18 7.39 -40.67
N ALA A 71 18.95 7.85 -40.88
CA ALA A 71 18.58 9.26 -40.88
C ALA A 71 18.30 9.80 -39.46
N GLY A 72 18.24 8.92 -38.45
CA GLY A 72 17.94 9.27 -37.07
C GLY A 72 16.44 9.25 -36.74
N ALA A 73 15.60 8.79 -37.65
CA ALA A 73 14.15 8.71 -37.47
C ALA A 73 13.74 7.40 -36.78
N PRO A 74 12.69 7.39 -35.95
CA PRO A 74 12.22 6.18 -35.29
C PRO A 74 11.49 5.26 -36.28
N VAL A 75 11.94 4.01 -36.38
CA VAL A 75 11.35 2.96 -37.22
C VAL A 75 11.12 1.67 -36.42
N PRO A 76 10.13 0.82 -36.80
CA PRO A 76 9.90 -0.45 -36.12
C PRO A 76 11.09 -1.41 -36.28
N GLY A 77 11.68 -1.83 -35.17
CA GLY A 77 12.78 -2.77 -35.12
C GLY A 77 12.34 -4.22 -34.83
N PRO A 78 13.09 -4.96 -33.99
CA PRO A 78 12.73 -6.32 -33.59
C PRO A 78 11.45 -6.35 -32.72
N PRO A 79 10.78 -7.51 -32.65
CA PRO A 79 9.71 -7.75 -31.68
C PRO A 79 10.17 -7.47 -30.24
N VAL A 80 9.22 -7.05 -29.39
CA VAL A 80 9.48 -6.76 -27.97
C VAL A 80 10.13 -7.95 -27.26
N GLU A 81 9.64 -9.16 -27.52
CA GLU A 81 10.11 -10.38 -26.85
C GLU A 81 11.58 -10.65 -27.16
N GLU A 82 11.99 -10.48 -28.42
CA GLU A 82 13.39 -10.63 -28.85
C GLU A 82 14.26 -9.52 -28.27
N PHE A 83 13.82 -8.26 -28.39
CA PHE A 83 14.60 -7.11 -27.91
C PHE A 83 14.84 -7.14 -26.40
N VAL A 84 13.79 -7.38 -25.62
CA VAL A 84 13.85 -7.36 -24.15
C VAL A 84 14.69 -8.53 -23.65
N GLU A 85 14.51 -9.73 -24.19
CA GLU A 85 15.34 -10.88 -23.80
C GLU A 85 16.82 -10.66 -24.11
N GLU A 86 17.16 -10.13 -25.29
CA GLU A 86 18.54 -9.83 -25.66
C GLU A 86 19.16 -8.73 -24.79
N LEU A 87 18.40 -7.66 -24.51
CA LEU A 87 18.84 -6.58 -23.63
C LEU A 87 19.14 -7.12 -22.22
N LEU A 88 18.21 -7.89 -21.66
CA LEU A 88 18.36 -8.46 -20.31
C LEU A 88 19.48 -9.50 -20.25
N ALA A 89 19.71 -10.28 -21.31
CA ALA A 89 20.82 -11.21 -21.42
C ALA A 89 22.18 -10.50 -21.46
N GLU A 90 22.31 -9.40 -22.22
CA GLU A 90 23.53 -8.59 -22.26
C GLU A 90 23.82 -7.96 -20.90
N LEU A 91 22.80 -7.36 -20.29
CA LEU A 91 22.89 -6.73 -18.98
C LEU A 91 22.98 -7.73 -17.83
N ARG A 92 22.82 -9.03 -18.12
CA ARG A 92 22.81 -10.13 -17.14
C ARG A 92 21.83 -9.89 -16.00
N THR A 93 20.63 -9.43 -16.34
CA THR A 93 19.60 -9.07 -15.36
C THR A 93 18.21 -9.56 -15.76
N CYS A 94 17.19 -9.24 -14.97
CA CYS A 94 15.79 -9.52 -15.26
C CYS A 94 14.96 -8.23 -15.17
N ALA A 95 13.73 -8.29 -15.66
CA ALA A 95 12.76 -7.23 -15.53
C ALA A 95 11.36 -7.76 -15.23
N ALA A 96 10.52 -6.93 -14.63
CA ALA A 96 9.08 -7.13 -14.63
C ALA A 96 8.43 -6.30 -15.75
N VAL A 97 7.55 -6.93 -16.52
CA VAL A 97 6.73 -6.30 -17.55
C VAL A 97 5.31 -6.19 -16.99
N GLY A 98 4.97 -5.01 -16.49
CA GLY A 98 3.72 -4.83 -15.74
C GLY A 98 3.68 -5.66 -14.44
N PRO A 99 2.48 -6.02 -13.94
CA PRO A 99 2.32 -6.61 -12.61
C PRO A 99 2.61 -8.12 -12.53
N GLU A 100 2.47 -8.87 -13.62
CA GLU A 100 2.43 -10.34 -13.59
C GLU A 100 3.56 -11.02 -14.37
N GLU A 101 4.10 -10.36 -15.40
CA GLU A 101 5.07 -10.97 -16.29
C GLU A 101 6.49 -10.65 -15.83
N LEU A 102 7.29 -11.69 -15.61
CA LEU A 102 8.69 -11.58 -15.21
C LEU A 102 9.55 -12.19 -16.31
N VAL A 103 10.48 -11.39 -16.83
CA VAL A 103 11.34 -11.78 -17.96
C VAL A 103 12.80 -11.74 -17.50
N GLY A 104 13.56 -12.76 -17.87
CA GLY A 104 14.99 -12.77 -17.62
C GLY A 104 15.65 -14.03 -18.19
N PRO A 105 16.99 -14.03 -18.27
CA PRO A 105 17.74 -15.20 -18.69
C PRO A 105 17.39 -16.45 -17.88
N PRO A 106 17.35 -17.64 -18.51
CA PRO A 106 16.87 -18.88 -17.87
C PRO A 106 17.74 -19.37 -16.70
N TRP A 107 18.93 -18.80 -16.53
CA TRP A 107 19.87 -19.14 -15.46
C TRP A 107 19.71 -18.24 -14.22
N LEU A 108 18.86 -17.21 -14.26
CA LEU A 108 18.58 -16.34 -13.12
C LEU A 108 17.38 -16.83 -12.31
N PRO A 109 17.44 -16.77 -10.97
CA PRO A 109 16.27 -16.92 -10.10
C PRO A 109 15.40 -15.65 -10.16
N VAL A 110 14.69 -15.46 -11.27
CA VAL A 110 13.96 -14.22 -11.58
C VAL A 110 12.95 -13.83 -10.49
N PRO A 111 12.07 -14.74 -10.00
CA PRO A 111 11.09 -14.37 -8.98
C PRO A 111 11.73 -13.85 -7.68
N GLU A 112 12.80 -14.51 -7.22
CA GLU A 112 13.50 -14.15 -5.99
C GLU A 112 14.23 -12.80 -6.11
N ILE A 113 14.82 -12.52 -7.27
CA ILE A 113 15.49 -11.24 -7.54
C ILE A 113 14.46 -10.11 -7.55
N VAL A 114 13.33 -10.30 -8.24
CA VAL A 114 12.26 -9.29 -8.32
C VAL A 114 11.66 -9.01 -6.94
N GLU A 115 11.40 -10.05 -6.14
CA GLU A 115 10.90 -9.88 -4.78
C GLU A 115 11.90 -9.13 -3.89
N ALA A 116 13.19 -9.42 -4.00
CA ALA A 116 14.24 -8.74 -3.25
C ALA A 116 14.41 -7.28 -3.67
N ALA A 117 14.37 -6.98 -4.97
CA ALA A 117 14.57 -5.63 -5.52
C ALA A 117 13.40 -4.68 -5.24
N ARG A 118 12.18 -5.22 -5.09
CA ARG A 118 10.98 -4.45 -4.74
C ARG A 118 10.88 -4.11 -3.24
N ARG A 119 11.86 -4.51 -2.42
CA ARG A 119 11.85 -4.18 -0.99
C ARG A 119 12.10 -2.68 -0.80
N PRO A 120 11.19 -1.95 -0.14
CA PRO A 120 11.34 -0.53 0.06
C PRO A 120 12.55 -0.20 0.95
N GLU A 121 13.31 0.85 0.58
CA GLU A 121 14.46 1.33 1.36
C GLU A 121 14.07 2.28 2.50
N GLU A 122 15.07 2.68 3.31
CA GLU A 122 14.90 3.60 4.44
C GLU A 122 14.26 4.95 4.04
N ASP A 123 14.35 5.38 2.79
CA ASP A 123 13.67 6.61 2.33
C ASP A 123 12.24 6.37 1.83
N SER A 124 11.50 5.55 2.57
CA SER A 124 10.07 5.32 2.34
C SER A 124 9.28 5.31 3.65
N ARG A 125 8.02 5.74 3.60
CA ARG A 125 7.15 5.79 4.76
C ARG A 125 5.68 5.78 4.35
N VAL A 126 4.86 5.10 5.14
CA VAL A 126 3.40 5.07 4.95
C VAL A 126 2.71 5.66 6.18
N VAL A 127 1.70 6.49 5.92
CA VAL A 127 0.81 7.07 6.91
C VAL A 127 -0.62 6.68 6.61
N TYR A 128 -1.32 6.20 7.63
CA TYR A 128 -2.75 5.92 7.61
C TYR A 128 -3.47 6.98 8.43
N ALA A 129 -4.57 7.53 7.94
CA ALA A 129 -5.37 8.49 8.69
C ALA A 129 -6.84 8.10 8.65
N TYR A 130 -7.52 8.19 9.79
CA TYR A 130 -8.95 7.90 9.91
C TYR A 130 -9.63 8.75 10.98
N ARG A 131 -10.95 8.93 10.86
CA ARG A 131 -11.75 9.60 11.90
C ARG A 131 -11.87 8.74 13.15
N GLY A 132 -11.67 9.35 14.31
CA GLY A 132 -11.79 8.68 15.61
C GLY A 132 -10.97 9.39 16.69
N ASP A 133 -11.22 9.00 17.94
CA ASP A 133 -10.55 9.56 19.13
C ASP A 133 -9.74 8.50 19.90
N ASP A 134 -9.79 7.25 19.45
CA ASP A 134 -9.11 6.11 20.06
C ASP A 134 -8.08 5.48 19.11
N THR A 135 -7.02 4.90 19.70
CA THR A 135 -5.93 4.27 18.95
C THR A 135 -6.14 2.75 18.81
N VAL A 136 -7.37 2.24 18.98
CA VAL A 136 -7.62 0.78 18.93
C VAL A 136 -7.34 0.26 17.53
N LEU A 137 -7.82 0.97 16.50
CA LEU A 137 -7.56 0.62 15.12
C LEU A 137 -6.06 0.71 14.77
N ALA A 138 -5.37 1.72 15.31
CA ALA A 138 -3.92 1.88 15.14
C ALA A 138 -3.13 0.71 15.77
N ALA A 139 -3.57 0.22 16.94
CA ALA A 139 -2.96 -0.94 17.58
C ALA A 139 -3.22 -2.23 16.77
N ALA A 140 -4.40 -2.36 16.16
CA ALA A 140 -4.69 -3.45 15.24
C ALA A 140 -3.78 -3.41 14.00
N PHE A 141 -3.53 -2.22 13.43
CA PHE A 141 -2.57 -2.06 12.32
C PHE A 141 -1.15 -2.47 12.73
N ALA A 142 -0.66 -2.04 13.90
CA ALA A 142 0.67 -2.40 14.38
C ALA A 142 0.83 -3.92 14.54
N ARG A 143 -0.22 -4.58 15.02
CA ARG A 143 -0.28 -6.05 15.10
C ARG A 143 -0.28 -6.71 13.71
N ASP A 144 -1.17 -6.29 12.82
CA ASP A 144 -1.36 -6.91 11.49
C ASP A 144 -0.10 -6.76 10.62
N LEU A 145 0.54 -5.60 10.71
CA LEU A 145 1.82 -5.33 10.04
C LEU A 145 3.00 -5.99 10.77
N GLY A 146 2.82 -6.41 12.02
CA GLY A 146 3.89 -7.01 12.84
C GLY A 146 5.00 -6.03 13.20
N MET A 147 4.73 -4.71 13.18
CA MET A 147 5.75 -3.68 13.33
C MET A 147 5.25 -2.52 14.20
N PRO A 148 6.15 -1.79 14.89
CA PRO A 148 5.76 -0.63 15.67
C PRO A 148 5.26 0.50 14.77
N LEU A 149 4.21 1.18 15.21
CA LEU A 149 3.63 2.35 14.55
C LEU A 149 3.63 3.54 15.51
N THR A 150 3.66 4.76 14.98
CA THR A 150 3.52 5.98 15.78
C THR A 150 2.15 6.59 15.51
N ALA A 151 1.32 6.73 16.54
CA ALA A 151 -0.04 7.25 16.44
C ALA A 151 -0.17 8.65 17.05
N HIS A 152 -0.80 9.56 16.31
CA HIS A 152 -1.15 10.91 16.73
C HIS A 152 -2.67 11.07 16.73
N ARG A 153 -3.19 11.78 17.73
CA ARG A 153 -4.61 12.13 17.81
C ARG A 153 -4.73 13.64 17.67
N VAL A 154 -5.36 14.09 16.60
CA VAL A 154 -5.42 15.51 16.22
C VAL A 154 -6.78 15.79 15.57
N ASP A 155 -7.55 16.73 16.09
CA ASP A 155 -8.79 17.23 15.49
C ASP A 155 -9.83 16.16 15.12
N GLY A 156 -9.99 15.14 15.96
CA GLY A 156 -10.91 14.00 15.73
C GLY A 156 -10.41 13.03 14.65
N TRP A 157 -9.13 13.11 14.30
CA TRP A 157 -8.41 12.16 13.47
C TRP A 157 -7.39 11.40 14.28
N VAL A 158 -7.19 10.14 13.90
CA VAL A 158 -6.05 9.34 14.29
C VAL A 158 -5.16 9.18 13.07
N VAL A 159 -3.91 9.62 13.19
CA VAL A 159 -2.88 9.54 12.16
C VAL A 159 -1.81 8.58 12.62
N VAL A 160 -1.54 7.56 11.84
CA VAL A 160 -0.68 6.42 12.20
C VAL A 160 0.42 6.29 11.16
N ALA A 161 1.66 6.53 11.56
CA ALA A 161 2.82 6.40 10.69
C ALA A 161 3.56 5.09 10.94
N THR A 162 4.00 4.44 9.85
CA THR A 162 5.02 3.40 9.92
C THR A 162 6.37 4.00 10.33
N GLY A 163 7.31 3.11 10.68
CA GLY A 163 8.73 3.43 10.57
C GLY A 163 9.15 3.67 9.12
N PHE A 164 10.45 3.88 8.95
CA PHE A 164 11.10 4.04 7.65
C PHE A 164 11.39 2.69 7.00
N GLY A 165 11.21 2.57 5.68
CA GLY A 165 11.41 1.31 4.96
C GLY A 165 10.46 0.18 5.38
N PRO A 166 9.13 0.39 5.40
CA PRO A 166 8.23 -0.62 5.94
C PRO A 166 8.16 -1.87 5.05
N GLU A 167 8.54 -3.02 5.59
CA GLU A 167 8.46 -4.32 4.88
C GLU A 167 7.02 -4.74 4.54
N ARG A 168 6.03 -4.18 5.24
CA ARG A 168 4.62 -4.49 5.07
C ARG A 168 3.79 -3.22 5.09
N VAL A 169 2.80 -3.16 4.20
CA VAL A 169 1.86 -2.04 4.09
C VAL A 169 0.44 -2.59 3.92
N LEU A 170 -0.55 -1.83 4.37
CA LEU A 170 -1.95 -2.14 4.10
C LEU A 170 -2.31 -1.55 2.74
N ALA A 171 -2.82 -2.37 1.83
CA ALA A 171 -3.30 -1.93 0.52
C ALA A 171 -4.55 -1.02 0.60
N GLY A 172 -5.19 -0.96 1.77
CA GLY A 172 -6.37 -0.16 2.05
C GLY A 172 -6.87 -0.40 3.48
N PRO A 173 -7.95 0.27 3.90
CA PRO A 173 -8.53 0.02 5.21
C PRO A 173 -8.96 -1.46 5.27
N PRO A 174 -8.59 -2.22 6.30
CA PRO A 174 -9.06 -3.60 6.41
C PRO A 174 -10.59 -3.58 6.47
N ARG A 175 -11.26 -4.35 5.60
CA ARG A 175 -12.73 -4.35 5.42
C ARG A 175 -13.52 -4.47 6.74
N ARG A 176 -12.92 -5.12 7.73
CA ARG A 176 -13.42 -5.34 9.10
C ARG A 176 -13.48 -4.10 10.01
N PHE A 177 -12.93 -2.96 9.61
CA PHE A 177 -12.89 -1.74 10.44
C PHE A 177 -13.77 -0.62 9.87
N THR A 178 -15.07 -0.86 9.88
CA THR A 178 -16.15 0.00 9.35
C THR A 178 -16.33 1.35 10.07
N GLY A 179 -15.68 1.56 11.22
CA GLY A 179 -15.86 2.78 12.04
C GLY A 179 -14.83 3.89 11.80
N GLY A 180 -13.72 3.61 11.10
CA GLY A 180 -12.62 4.56 10.88
C GLY A 180 -12.71 5.27 9.53
N TYR A 181 -13.91 5.63 9.08
CA TYR A 181 -14.09 6.34 7.82
C TYR A 181 -14.48 7.80 8.05
N PRO A 182 -14.13 8.72 7.13
CA PRO A 182 -13.22 8.53 6.00
C PRO A 182 -11.82 8.05 6.38
N PHE A 183 -11.19 7.35 5.44
CA PHE A 183 -9.88 6.72 5.59
C PHE A 183 -8.94 7.18 4.47
N ALA A 184 -7.69 7.43 4.82
CA ALA A 184 -6.65 7.82 3.89
C ALA A 184 -5.36 7.00 4.08
N VAL A 185 -4.67 6.75 2.98
CA VAL A 185 -3.28 6.26 2.96
C VAL A 185 -2.43 7.26 2.20
N LEU A 186 -1.34 7.68 2.82
CA LEU A 186 -0.31 8.49 2.20
C LEU A 186 0.95 7.62 2.17
N ASP A 187 1.56 7.46 1.01
CA ASP A 187 2.80 6.70 0.83
C ASP A 187 3.83 7.60 0.14
N ARG A 188 5.03 7.64 0.70
CA ARG A 188 6.21 8.25 0.07
C ARG A 188 7.25 7.17 -0.16
N ARG A 189 7.75 7.10 -1.39
CA ARG A 189 8.90 6.26 -1.77
C ARG A 189 9.86 7.09 -2.61
N GLY A 190 10.92 7.60 -1.99
CA GLY A 190 11.81 8.57 -2.61
C GLY A 190 11.03 9.81 -3.05
N GLU A 191 10.97 10.04 -4.36
CA GLU A 191 10.24 11.13 -5.00
C GLU A 191 8.83 10.73 -5.48
N ARG A 192 8.42 9.47 -5.36
CA ARG A 192 7.04 9.08 -5.63
C ARG A 192 6.17 9.35 -4.42
N ARG A 193 4.96 9.89 -4.67
CA ARG A 193 3.95 10.15 -3.66
C ARG A 193 2.62 9.54 -4.10
N VAL A 194 2.00 8.77 -3.21
CA VAL A 194 0.70 8.16 -3.46
C VAL A 194 -0.27 8.62 -2.38
N PHE A 195 -1.47 8.99 -2.82
CA PHE A 195 -2.59 9.34 -1.98
C PHE A 195 -3.77 8.42 -2.32
N LEU A 196 -4.23 7.67 -1.34
CA LEU A 196 -5.45 6.86 -1.42
C LEU A 196 -6.47 7.39 -0.43
N TRP A 197 -7.72 7.50 -0.86
CA TRP A 197 -8.83 7.94 -0.01
C TRP A 197 -10.06 7.08 -0.23
N ALA A 198 -10.77 6.79 0.86
CA ALA A 198 -12.09 6.18 0.83
C ALA A 198 -13.02 6.94 1.77
N ALA A 199 -14.14 7.44 1.22
CA ALA A 199 -15.15 8.13 2.00
C ALA A 199 -15.90 7.19 2.97
N SER A 200 -16.11 5.93 2.57
CA SER A 200 -16.70 4.89 3.39
C SER A 200 -16.21 3.50 2.99
N ALA A 201 -16.64 2.47 3.74
CA ALA A 201 -16.37 1.07 3.41
C ALA A 201 -17.07 0.61 2.11
N LYS A 202 -18.17 1.25 1.71
CA LYS A 202 -18.95 0.85 0.54
C LYS A 202 -18.14 1.12 -0.73
N GLU A 203 -18.13 0.15 -1.64
CA GLU A 203 -17.47 0.30 -2.94
C GLU A 203 -18.15 1.34 -3.83
N SER A 204 -19.45 1.62 -3.60
CA SER A 204 -20.21 2.65 -4.31
C SER A 204 -19.84 4.08 -3.94
N ASP A 205 -19.16 4.28 -2.82
CA ASP A 205 -18.86 5.62 -2.31
C ASP A 205 -17.51 6.11 -2.86
N LEU A 206 -17.26 7.43 -2.80
CA LEU A 206 -16.07 8.03 -3.39
C LEU A 206 -14.78 7.35 -2.92
N ARG A 207 -14.01 6.86 -3.91
CA ARG A 207 -12.64 6.38 -3.75
C ARG A 207 -11.73 7.16 -4.69
N VAL A 208 -10.60 7.57 -4.17
CA VAL A 208 -9.59 8.33 -4.93
C VAL A 208 -8.27 7.62 -4.79
N ALA A 209 -7.61 7.41 -5.92
CA ALA A 209 -6.21 7.02 -5.99
C ALA A 209 -5.50 8.06 -6.85
N ALA A 210 -4.55 8.77 -6.25
CA ALA A 210 -3.74 9.76 -6.93
C ALA A 210 -2.26 9.40 -6.73
N ASP A 211 -1.52 9.34 -7.83
CA ASP A 211 -0.11 8.97 -7.84
C ASP A 211 0.67 10.09 -8.54
N HIS A 212 1.62 10.66 -7.81
CA HIS A 212 2.58 11.61 -8.34
C HIS A 212 3.94 10.91 -8.41
N GLN A 213 4.33 10.57 -9.63
CA GLN A 213 5.62 9.97 -9.93
C GLN A 213 6.58 11.03 -10.49
N PRO A 214 7.87 10.98 -10.16
CA PRO A 214 8.86 11.80 -10.85
C PRO A 214 8.88 11.44 -12.34
N ARG A 215 9.14 12.45 -13.18
CA ARG A 215 9.23 12.25 -14.63
C ARG A 215 10.43 11.38 -14.96
N LEU A 216 10.28 10.53 -15.96
CA LEU A 216 11.43 9.83 -16.50
C LEU A 216 12.33 10.85 -17.23
N VAL A 217 13.60 10.52 -17.35
CA VAL A 217 14.58 11.26 -18.13
C VAL A 217 14.53 10.72 -19.57
N PRO A 218 14.26 11.56 -20.59
CA PRO A 218 14.36 11.15 -21.98
C PRO A 218 15.77 10.67 -22.30
N ALA A 219 15.89 9.54 -23.00
CA ALA A 219 17.16 8.96 -23.42
C ALA A 219 17.17 8.70 -24.93
N PRO A 220 17.14 9.75 -25.78
CA PRO A 220 17.30 9.57 -27.22
C PRO A 220 18.72 9.11 -27.55
N PRO A 221 18.91 8.14 -28.47
CA PRO A 221 20.24 7.75 -28.91
C PRO A 221 20.95 8.88 -29.66
N ASP A 222 22.28 8.81 -29.72
CA ASP A 222 23.09 9.72 -30.52
C ASP A 222 22.64 9.71 -32.00
N GLY A 223 22.51 10.90 -32.58
CA GLY A 223 22.05 11.08 -33.96
C GLY A 223 20.53 11.01 -34.13
N ALA A 224 19.74 11.04 -33.06
CA ALA A 224 18.28 11.18 -33.11
C ALA A 224 17.84 12.47 -33.84
N ASP A 225 16.85 12.34 -34.73
CA ASP A 225 16.16 13.47 -35.33
C ASP A 225 15.12 14.07 -34.38
N ALA A 226 14.42 15.13 -34.84
CA ALA A 226 13.40 15.78 -34.03
C ALA A 226 12.26 14.82 -33.63
N ALA A 227 11.86 13.89 -34.51
CA ALA A 227 10.77 12.96 -34.23
C ALA A 227 11.15 11.94 -33.15
N ALA A 228 12.39 11.45 -33.15
CA ALA A 228 12.91 10.57 -32.10
C ALA A 228 13.07 11.29 -30.75
N VAL A 229 13.52 12.54 -30.75
CA VAL A 229 13.60 13.37 -29.53
C VAL A 229 12.21 13.63 -28.95
N ASP A 230 11.24 13.99 -29.81
CA ASP A 230 9.84 14.19 -29.41
C ASP A 230 9.23 12.89 -28.86
N LEU A 231 9.55 11.74 -29.46
CA LEU A 231 9.10 10.43 -28.98
C LEU A 231 9.70 10.07 -27.61
N ALA A 232 11.00 10.30 -27.39
CA ALA A 232 11.62 10.10 -26.08
C ALA A 232 11.05 11.05 -25.01
N ALA A 233 10.78 12.30 -25.38
CA ALA A 233 10.11 13.27 -24.51
C ALA A 233 8.68 12.84 -24.17
N TRP A 234 7.95 12.30 -25.14
CA TRP A 234 6.62 11.72 -24.91
C TRP A 234 6.68 10.49 -24.00
N LEU A 235 7.65 9.59 -24.13
CA LEU A 235 7.80 8.46 -23.19
C LEU A 235 8.08 8.93 -21.75
N ALA A 236 8.80 10.05 -21.61
CA ALA A 236 9.17 10.60 -20.32
C ALA A 236 7.98 11.22 -19.55
N ASP A 237 7.05 11.79 -20.30
CA ASP A 237 5.82 12.38 -19.80
C ASP A 237 4.73 12.14 -20.86
N PRO A 238 4.14 10.93 -20.90
CA PRO A 238 3.08 10.62 -21.82
C PRO A 238 1.90 11.47 -21.36
N ALA A 239 1.76 12.64 -21.99
CA ALA A 239 0.63 13.50 -21.74
C ALA A 239 -0.60 12.64 -22.01
N ASP A 240 -1.37 12.33 -20.96
CA ASP A 240 -2.64 11.64 -21.13
C ASP A 240 -3.52 12.60 -21.94
N PRO A 241 -3.77 12.31 -23.24
CA PRO A 241 -4.51 13.23 -24.09
C PRO A 241 -6.01 13.20 -23.76
N ALA A 242 -6.42 12.46 -22.73
CA ALA A 242 -7.79 12.44 -22.26
C ALA A 242 -8.24 13.84 -21.81
N GLU A 243 -9.39 14.23 -22.34
CA GLU A 243 -10.24 15.29 -21.80
C GLU A 243 -10.25 15.21 -20.27
N ALA A 244 -10.11 16.36 -19.59
CA ALA A 244 -10.00 16.39 -18.13
C ALA A 244 -11.11 15.52 -17.53
N PRO A 245 -10.78 14.48 -16.73
CA PRO A 245 -11.74 13.47 -16.33
C PRO A 245 -12.90 14.16 -15.62
N GLU A 246 -14.11 13.73 -15.97
CA GLU A 246 -15.31 14.21 -15.32
C GLU A 246 -15.17 14.03 -13.81
N ARG A 247 -15.71 14.99 -13.05
CA ARG A 247 -15.65 14.96 -11.60
C ARG A 247 -16.43 13.76 -11.09
N PRO A 248 -15.81 12.84 -10.31
CA PRO A 248 -16.51 11.73 -9.70
C PRO A 248 -17.64 12.18 -8.77
N GLU A 249 -18.71 11.40 -8.69
CA GLU A 249 -19.79 11.63 -7.74
C GLU A 249 -19.25 11.62 -6.28
N GLY A 250 -19.67 12.58 -5.47
CA GLY A 250 -19.22 12.75 -4.09
C GLY A 250 -17.90 13.53 -3.92
N MET A 251 -17.18 13.85 -5.00
CA MET A 251 -16.00 14.71 -4.96
C MET A 251 -16.39 16.19 -5.01
N THR A 252 -15.78 17.03 -4.18
CA THR A 252 -16.00 18.49 -4.21
C THR A 252 -15.28 19.14 -5.39
N ASP A 253 -15.72 20.35 -5.80
CA ASP A 253 -15.02 21.12 -6.85
C ASP A 253 -13.57 21.44 -6.46
N GLU A 254 -13.30 21.64 -5.17
CA GLU A 254 -11.96 21.90 -4.66
C GLU A 254 -11.05 20.69 -4.76
N GLN A 255 -11.52 19.52 -4.32
CA GLN A 255 -10.78 18.26 -4.44
C GLN A 255 -10.45 17.95 -5.91
N HIS A 256 -11.44 18.09 -6.79
CA HIS A 256 -11.25 17.85 -8.22
C HIS A 256 -10.24 18.83 -8.83
N ARG A 257 -10.36 20.12 -8.53
CA ARG A 257 -9.42 21.15 -9.00
C ARG A 257 -8.00 20.90 -8.52
N VAL A 258 -7.81 20.53 -7.25
CA VAL A 258 -6.47 20.23 -6.71
C VAL A 258 -5.87 19.02 -7.42
N LEU A 259 -6.61 17.92 -7.55
CA LEU A 259 -6.13 16.73 -8.25
C LEU A 259 -5.80 17.00 -9.72
N LEU A 260 -6.68 17.72 -10.44
CA LEU A 260 -6.41 18.13 -11.82
C LEU A 260 -5.21 19.07 -11.93
N GLY A 261 -5.02 19.97 -10.96
CA GLY A 261 -3.88 20.89 -10.92
C GLY A 261 -2.53 20.19 -10.75
N TRP A 262 -2.52 18.94 -10.27
CA TRP A 262 -1.33 18.09 -10.20
C TRP A 262 -1.15 17.20 -11.44
N ARG A 263 -2.18 17.05 -12.31
CA ARG A 263 -2.02 16.43 -13.62
C ARG A 263 -1.23 17.37 -14.54
N GLY A 264 -0.10 16.89 -15.06
CA GLY A 264 0.72 17.63 -16.02
C GLY A 264 1.49 18.83 -15.45
N ALA A 265 1.39 19.13 -14.15
CA ALA A 265 2.12 20.23 -13.55
C ALA A 265 3.57 19.87 -13.24
N HIS A 266 4.52 20.69 -13.70
CA HIS A 266 5.93 20.63 -13.33
C HIS A 266 6.13 21.17 -11.90
N ARG A 267 5.65 20.42 -10.90
CA ARG A 267 5.71 20.81 -9.49
C ARG A 267 6.55 19.84 -8.68
N VAL A 268 7.11 20.33 -7.58
CA VAL A 268 7.87 19.53 -6.62
C VAL A 268 6.90 18.64 -5.83
N GLY A 269 7.09 17.33 -5.90
CA GLY A 269 6.16 16.38 -5.28
C GLY A 269 5.99 16.48 -3.76
N THR A 270 6.87 17.19 -3.04
CA THR A 270 6.71 17.42 -1.59
C THR A 270 5.45 18.22 -1.24
N ASP A 271 4.97 19.06 -2.16
CA ASP A 271 3.75 19.83 -1.93
C ASP A 271 2.49 19.04 -2.31
N PHE A 272 2.63 17.95 -3.08
CA PHE A 272 1.51 17.11 -3.52
C PHE A 272 0.72 16.55 -2.34
N LEU A 273 1.40 15.83 -1.44
CA LEU A 273 0.70 15.23 -0.29
C LEU A 273 0.16 16.28 0.66
N ARG A 274 0.80 17.46 0.78
CA ARG A 274 0.29 18.56 1.62
C ARG A 274 -0.99 19.14 1.05
N GLU A 275 -1.00 19.53 -0.22
CA GLU A 275 -2.16 20.15 -0.88
C GLU A 275 -3.33 19.16 -1.01
N VAL A 276 -3.06 17.93 -1.44
CA VAL A 276 -4.10 16.90 -1.57
C VAL A 276 -4.67 16.55 -0.20
N SER A 277 -3.83 16.33 0.83
CA SER A 277 -4.33 16.03 2.18
C SER A 277 -5.23 17.15 2.73
N ALA A 278 -4.85 18.41 2.53
CA ALA A 278 -5.65 19.56 2.95
C ALA A 278 -7.01 19.61 2.23
N ALA A 279 -7.05 19.36 0.92
CA ALA A 279 -8.29 19.32 0.14
C ALA A 279 -9.26 18.20 0.57
N PHE A 280 -8.73 17.13 1.16
CA PHE A 280 -9.51 16.02 1.74
C PHE A 280 -9.75 16.17 3.26
N GLY A 281 -9.36 17.31 3.85
CA GLY A 281 -9.63 17.62 5.26
C GLY A 281 -8.79 16.82 6.27
N LEU A 282 -7.66 16.26 5.84
CA LEU A 282 -6.71 15.60 6.72
C LEU A 282 -5.91 16.63 7.53
N PRO A 283 -5.53 16.31 8.79
CA PRO A 283 -4.70 17.19 9.59
C PRO A 283 -3.28 17.31 8.98
N PRO A 284 -2.62 18.48 9.07
CA PRO A 284 -1.28 18.71 8.49
C PRO A 284 -0.23 17.69 8.91
N VAL A 285 -0.33 17.17 10.14
CA VAL A 285 0.57 16.16 10.70
C VAL A 285 0.66 14.90 9.83
N ALA A 286 -0.39 14.55 9.07
CA ALA A 286 -0.35 13.39 8.16
C ALA A 286 0.66 13.59 7.02
N ALA A 287 0.63 14.76 6.38
CA ALA A 287 1.57 15.12 5.32
C ALA A 287 2.99 15.34 5.87
N GLU A 288 3.12 15.94 7.06
CA GLU A 288 4.42 16.12 7.72
C GLU A 288 5.08 14.79 8.08
N LEU A 289 4.31 13.84 8.63
CA LEU A 289 4.82 12.52 8.98
C LEU A 289 5.28 11.76 7.74
N VAL A 290 4.48 11.70 6.68
CA VAL A 290 4.83 10.92 5.48
C VAL A 290 6.05 11.52 4.74
N GLU A 291 6.19 12.85 4.73
CA GLU A 291 7.31 13.55 4.09
C GLU A 291 8.59 13.60 4.95
N SER A 292 8.50 13.29 6.25
CA SER A 292 9.69 13.20 7.11
C SER A 292 10.68 12.16 6.56
N ARG A 293 11.98 12.41 6.71
CA ARG A 293 13.07 11.49 6.37
C ARG A 293 13.73 10.88 7.61
N PRO A 294 14.48 9.78 7.47
CA PRO A 294 15.32 9.27 8.55
C PRO A 294 16.23 10.38 9.11
N GLY A 295 16.14 10.63 10.43
CA GLY A 295 16.91 11.67 11.10
C GLY A 295 16.22 13.03 11.21
N ASP A 296 15.12 13.27 10.48
CA ASP A 296 14.33 14.49 10.63
C ASP A 296 13.60 14.51 11.99
N PRO A 297 13.43 15.70 12.59
CA PRO A 297 12.61 15.85 13.78
C PRO A 297 11.18 15.42 13.49
N GLN A 298 10.67 14.48 14.27
CA GLN A 298 9.29 14.02 14.16
C GLN A 298 8.35 15.00 14.87
N PRO A 299 7.12 15.19 14.37
CA PRO A 299 6.08 15.92 15.09
C PRO A 299 5.92 15.40 16.52
N GLU A 300 5.77 16.31 17.48
CA GLU A 300 5.61 15.94 18.90
C GLU A 300 4.25 15.27 19.18
N GLY A 301 4.13 14.60 20.32
CA GLY A 301 2.86 14.03 20.80
C GLY A 301 2.49 12.65 20.23
N GLY A 302 3.35 12.04 19.41
CA GLY A 302 3.16 10.69 18.90
C GLY A 302 3.29 9.63 20.00
N THR A 303 2.35 8.68 20.04
CA THR A 303 2.41 7.51 20.91
C THR A 303 2.88 6.30 20.11
N VAL A 304 3.97 5.65 20.55
CA VAL A 304 4.48 4.43 19.91
C VAL A 304 3.61 3.24 20.30
N LEU A 305 2.96 2.64 19.33
CA LEU A 305 2.17 1.42 19.44
C LEU A 305 3.04 0.24 19.00
N ARG A 306 3.33 -0.66 19.94
CA ARG A 306 4.10 -1.88 19.64
C ARG A 306 3.15 -3.01 19.26
N PRO A 307 3.55 -3.91 18.34
CA PRO A 307 2.82 -5.14 18.12
C PRO A 307 2.73 -5.89 19.45
N ALA A 308 1.50 -6.25 19.83
CA ALA A 308 1.25 -6.81 21.15
C ALA A 308 1.88 -8.20 21.26
N ALA A 309 2.58 -8.48 22.37
CA ALA A 309 3.11 -9.81 22.63
C ALA A 309 1.96 -10.84 22.77
N THR A 310 2.28 -12.11 22.51
CA THR A 310 1.41 -13.29 22.32
C THR A 310 0.19 -13.41 23.25
N GLY A 311 0.24 -12.87 24.47
CA GLY A 311 -0.87 -12.95 25.44
C GLY A 311 -2.08 -12.05 25.16
N THR A 312 -1.90 -10.93 24.46
CA THR A 312 -2.98 -9.98 24.10
C THR A 312 -3.55 -10.22 22.69
N GLN A 313 -2.99 -11.19 21.95
CA GLN A 313 -3.45 -11.57 20.62
C GLN A 313 -4.92 -12.01 20.62
N PHE A 314 -5.36 -12.73 21.65
CA PHE A 314 -6.74 -13.22 21.75
C PHE A 314 -7.80 -12.11 21.84
N VAL A 315 -7.57 -11.07 22.66
CA VAL A 315 -8.49 -9.93 22.77
C VAL A 315 -8.51 -9.14 21.46
N ALA A 316 -7.35 -9.00 20.82
CA ALA A 316 -7.24 -8.33 19.54
C ALA A 316 -7.87 -9.16 18.40
N GLU A 317 -7.79 -10.50 18.43
CA GLU A 317 -8.46 -11.42 17.50
C GLU A 317 -9.98 -11.38 17.69
N ALA A 318 -10.48 -11.38 18.92
CA ALA A 318 -11.89 -11.17 19.23
C ALA A 318 -12.38 -9.79 18.77
N MET A 319 -11.55 -8.75 18.86
CA MET A 319 -11.87 -7.43 18.28
C MET A 319 -11.74 -7.38 16.75
N ALA A 320 -10.94 -8.27 16.15
CA ALA A 320 -10.75 -8.35 14.70
C ALA A 320 -11.77 -9.26 13.99
N GLY A 321 -12.45 -10.14 14.74
CA GLY A 321 -13.58 -10.97 14.29
C GLY A 321 -14.95 -10.31 14.52
N LEU A 322 -14.99 -9.03 14.91
CA LEU A 322 -16.20 -8.20 14.92
C LEU A 322 -16.61 -7.88 13.47
N ASP A 323 -17.05 -8.88 12.72
CA ASP A 323 -17.68 -8.66 11.42
C ASP A 323 -19.05 -7.98 11.63
N ASP A 324 -19.29 -6.90 10.88
CA ASP A 324 -20.59 -6.21 10.82
C ASP A 324 -21.61 -6.99 9.98
N GLU A 325 -21.18 -8.05 9.31
CA GLU A 325 -22.06 -8.95 8.61
C GLU A 325 -22.73 -9.92 9.59
N GLU A 326 -24.05 -10.04 9.49
CA GLU A 326 -24.78 -11.03 10.27
C GLU A 326 -24.28 -12.45 9.87
N PRO A 327 -23.93 -13.33 10.82
CA PRO A 327 -23.43 -14.67 10.51
C PRO A 327 -24.42 -15.45 9.60
N THR A 328 -23.98 -15.86 8.41
CA THR A 328 -24.87 -16.44 7.38
C THR A 328 -24.99 -17.97 7.41
N GLY A 329 -24.32 -18.64 8.36
CA GLY A 329 -24.32 -20.10 8.46
C GLY A 329 -25.69 -20.72 8.79
N ARG A 330 -25.91 -21.95 8.30
CA ARG A 330 -27.11 -22.76 8.57
C ARG A 330 -26.94 -23.75 9.73
N THR A 331 -25.79 -23.76 10.40
CA THR A 331 -25.53 -24.66 11.54
C THR A 331 -26.25 -24.17 12.80
N PRO A 332 -26.53 -25.05 13.79
CA PRO A 332 -27.06 -24.63 15.09
C PRO A 332 -26.18 -23.59 15.77
N TRP A 333 -24.87 -23.70 15.59
CA TRP A 333 -23.89 -22.72 16.07
C TRP A 333 -24.07 -21.34 15.42
N ALA A 334 -24.22 -21.27 14.10
CA ALA A 334 -24.47 -20.01 13.40
C ALA A 334 -25.84 -19.38 13.75
N ALA A 335 -26.82 -20.19 14.17
CA ALA A 335 -28.08 -19.66 14.70
C ALA A 335 -27.90 -19.01 16.08
N LEU A 336 -27.06 -19.59 16.95
CA LEU A 336 -26.69 -19.00 18.22
C LEU A 336 -25.89 -17.71 18.01
N GLU A 337 -24.88 -17.72 17.14
CA GLU A 337 -24.08 -16.52 16.81
C GLU A 337 -24.97 -15.37 16.31
N ARG A 338 -25.94 -15.66 15.42
CA ARG A 338 -26.94 -14.65 14.99
C ARG A 338 -27.79 -14.11 16.13
N LEU A 339 -28.23 -14.98 17.04
CA LEU A 339 -29.02 -14.55 18.19
C LEU A 339 -28.20 -13.59 19.08
N LEU A 340 -26.96 -13.95 19.38
CA LEU A 340 -26.03 -13.15 20.19
C LEU A 340 -25.67 -11.83 19.49
N TRP A 341 -25.54 -11.85 18.16
CA TRP A 341 -25.31 -10.65 17.34
C TRP A 341 -26.50 -9.68 17.37
N ARG A 342 -27.73 -10.20 17.26
CA ARG A 342 -28.96 -9.40 17.31
C ARG A 342 -29.22 -8.84 18.70
N HIS A 343 -28.97 -9.63 19.74
CA HIS A 343 -29.23 -9.28 21.14
C HIS A 343 -27.93 -9.21 21.94
N PRO A 344 -27.21 -8.08 21.91
CA PRO A 344 -25.92 -7.98 22.61
C PRO A 344 -26.06 -8.16 24.12
N GLY A 345 -27.22 -7.90 24.72
CA GLY A 345 -27.49 -8.24 26.12
C GLY A 345 -27.41 -9.74 26.42
N ALA A 346 -27.80 -10.60 25.47
CA ALA A 346 -27.66 -12.05 25.59
C ALA A 346 -26.19 -12.49 25.50
N ALA A 347 -25.40 -11.82 24.65
CA ALA A 347 -23.95 -12.04 24.55
C ALA A 347 -23.21 -11.62 25.84
N VAL A 348 -23.60 -10.50 26.46
CA VAL A 348 -23.10 -10.12 27.80
C VAL A 348 -23.45 -11.20 28.83
N GLY A 349 -24.70 -11.67 28.84
CA GLY A 349 -25.14 -12.72 29.77
C GLY A 349 -24.37 -14.03 29.61
N LEU A 350 -24.15 -14.47 28.37
CA LEU A 350 -23.33 -15.64 28.06
C LEU A 350 -21.88 -15.45 28.51
N GLY A 351 -21.28 -14.30 28.21
CA GLY A 351 -19.90 -14.00 28.61
C GLY A 351 -19.71 -14.02 30.13
N ILE A 352 -20.66 -13.45 30.89
CA ILE A 352 -20.64 -13.51 32.36
C ILE A 352 -20.77 -14.95 32.85
N LEU A 353 -21.68 -15.75 32.26
CA LEU A 353 -21.88 -17.14 32.64
C LEU A 353 -20.60 -17.97 32.42
N GLU A 354 -19.94 -17.81 31.29
CA GLU A 354 -18.67 -18.50 30.98
C GLU A 354 -17.55 -18.10 31.95
N LEU A 355 -17.42 -16.81 32.28
CA LEU A 355 -16.46 -16.32 33.29
C LEU A 355 -16.74 -16.89 34.68
N LEU A 356 -18.02 -17.04 35.07
CA LEU A 356 -18.41 -17.66 36.34
C LEU A 356 -18.05 -19.15 36.36
N VAL A 357 -18.28 -19.88 35.26
CA VAL A 357 -17.85 -21.28 35.12
C VAL A 357 -16.33 -21.40 35.21
N ALA A 358 -15.59 -20.52 34.55
CA ALA A 358 -14.12 -20.48 34.63
C ALA A 358 -13.64 -20.26 36.07
N ALA A 359 -14.25 -19.30 36.79
CA ALA A 359 -13.93 -19.02 38.18
C ALA A 359 -14.22 -20.22 39.09
N LEU A 360 -15.38 -20.88 38.92
CA LEU A 360 -15.73 -22.09 39.68
C LEU A 360 -14.75 -23.23 39.41
N LEU A 361 -14.35 -23.44 38.15
CA LEU A 361 -13.34 -24.44 37.80
C LEU A 361 -11.99 -24.12 38.44
N ALA A 362 -11.54 -22.87 38.39
CA ALA A 362 -10.28 -22.43 39.02
C ALA A 362 -10.32 -22.62 40.55
N VAL A 363 -11.42 -22.22 41.20
CA VAL A 363 -11.62 -22.42 42.65
C VAL A 363 -11.61 -23.92 43.00
N SER A 364 -12.26 -24.77 42.20
CA SER A 364 -12.26 -26.23 42.42
C SER A 364 -10.84 -26.82 42.37
N VAL A 365 -10.01 -26.32 41.46
CA VAL A 365 -8.62 -26.76 41.32
C VAL A 365 -7.77 -26.27 42.49
N LEU A 366 -7.96 -25.03 42.92
CA LEU A 366 -7.29 -24.46 44.10
C LEU A 366 -7.71 -25.16 45.41
N ALA A 367 -8.91 -25.72 45.46
CA ALA A 367 -9.43 -26.47 46.62
C ALA A 367 -8.90 -27.91 46.72
N GLY A 368 -8.04 -28.37 45.80
CA GLY A 368 -7.35 -29.66 45.90
C GLY A 368 -7.73 -30.68 44.83
N ASP A 369 -8.73 -30.43 43.99
CA ASP A 369 -9.09 -31.31 42.86
C ASP A 369 -8.26 -30.99 41.60
N GLY A 370 -6.94 -31.07 41.74
CA GLY A 370 -5.94 -30.53 40.81
C GLY A 370 -5.73 -31.29 39.51
N HIS A 371 -6.79 -31.70 38.80
CA HIS A 371 -6.62 -32.27 37.47
C HIS A 371 -6.29 -31.19 36.44
N TRP A 372 -5.17 -31.36 35.71
CA TRP A 372 -4.65 -30.39 34.74
C TRP A 372 -5.67 -29.96 33.66
N TRP A 373 -6.59 -30.84 33.25
CA TRP A 373 -7.62 -30.51 32.25
C TRP A 373 -8.62 -29.47 32.75
N ARG A 374 -8.84 -29.35 34.07
CA ARG A 374 -9.72 -28.31 34.65
C ARG A 374 -9.10 -26.92 34.49
N TRP A 375 -7.77 -26.80 34.56
CA TRP A 375 -7.08 -25.55 34.22
C TRP A 375 -7.26 -25.19 32.75
N VAL A 376 -7.18 -26.19 31.87
CA VAL A 376 -7.41 -25.98 30.43
C VAL A 376 -8.85 -25.52 30.18
N LEU A 377 -9.85 -26.18 30.76
CA LEU A 377 -11.24 -25.74 30.62
C LEU A 377 -11.49 -24.38 31.26
N ALA A 378 -10.94 -24.09 32.44
CA ALA A 378 -11.04 -22.78 33.06
C ALA A 378 -10.46 -21.69 32.15
N ALA A 379 -9.32 -21.95 31.51
CA ALA A 379 -8.74 -21.04 30.53
C ALA A 379 -9.63 -20.88 29.29
N VAL A 380 -10.17 -21.97 28.73
CA VAL A 380 -11.07 -21.92 27.56
C VAL A 380 -12.33 -21.11 27.86
N PHE A 381 -12.99 -21.36 29.00
CA PHE A 381 -14.18 -20.60 29.41
C PHE A 381 -13.85 -19.15 29.76
N ALA A 382 -12.68 -18.88 30.37
CA ALA A 382 -12.27 -17.52 30.65
C ALA A 382 -12.06 -16.72 29.37
N LEU A 383 -11.39 -17.33 28.39
CA LEU A 383 -11.14 -16.72 27.08
C LEU A 383 -12.46 -16.52 26.31
N GLY A 384 -13.29 -17.56 26.18
CA GLY A 384 -14.60 -17.45 25.52
C GLY A 384 -15.49 -16.37 26.16
N GLY A 385 -15.57 -16.38 27.50
CA GLY A 385 -16.39 -15.42 28.23
C GLY A 385 -15.93 -13.98 28.05
N LEU A 386 -14.61 -13.76 28.05
CA LEU A 386 -14.03 -12.45 27.82
C LEU A 386 -14.27 -11.96 26.39
N ALA A 387 -14.14 -12.85 25.38
CA ALA A 387 -14.41 -12.50 23.98
C ALA A 387 -15.87 -12.05 23.79
N HIS A 388 -16.84 -12.85 24.24
CA HIS A 388 -18.26 -12.50 24.14
C HIS A 388 -18.61 -11.21 24.88
N LEU A 389 -18.02 -10.98 26.06
CA LEU A 389 -18.27 -9.77 26.85
C LEU A 389 -17.72 -8.52 26.15
N VAL A 390 -16.48 -8.58 25.65
CA VAL A 390 -15.83 -7.46 24.94
C VAL A 390 -16.60 -7.13 23.66
N GLU A 391 -16.92 -8.14 22.85
CA GLU A 391 -17.68 -8.01 21.61
C GLU A 391 -19.04 -7.32 21.84
N ALA A 392 -19.78 -7.80 22.84
CA ALA A 392 -21.10 -7.29 23.15
C ALA A 392 -21.08 -5.85 23.68
N VAL A 393 -20.13 -5.51 24.55
CA VAL A 393 -19.98 -4.15 25.10
C VAL A 393 -19.63 -3.16 23.99
N LEU A 394 -18.72 -3.52 23.09
CA LEU A 394 -18.35 -2.68 21.94
C LEU A 394 -19.55 -2.49 20.99
N ARG A 395 -20.31 -3.55 20.71
CA ARG A 395 -21.52 -3.47 19.87
C ARG A 395 -22.61 -2.59 20.51
N ILE A 396 -22.79 -2.65 21.83
CA ILE A 396 -23.72 -1.76 22.57
C ILE A 396 -23.26 -0.31 22.48
N ARG A 397 -21.97 -0.04 22.69
CA ARG A 397 -21.40 1.32 22.59
C ARG A 397 -21.58 1.90 21.19
N ARG A 398 -21.31 1.12 20.14
CA ARG A 398 -21.52 1.55 18.74
C ARG A 398 -22.99 1.85 18.45
N ARG A 399 -23.93 0.98 18.85
CA ARG A 399 -25.37 1.21 18.64
C ARG A 399 -25.93 2.35 19.50
N GLY A 400 -25.34 2.62 20.66
CA GLY A 400 -25.73 3.71 21.57
C GLY A 400 -25.17 5.09 21.20
N GLY A 401 -24.09 5.15 20.41
CA GLY A 401 -23.46 6.39 19.93
C GLY A 401 -24.23 7.12 18.82
N VAL A 402 -25.27 6.50 18.25
CA VAL A 402 -26.18 7.14 17.30
C VAL A 402 -27.47 7.51 18.03
N ARG A 403 -27.45 8.66 18.72
CA ARG A 403 -28.66 9.47 18.89
C ARG A 403 -28.44 10.78 18.15
N PRO A 404 -29.00 10.96 16.95
CA PRO A 404 -29.15 12.29 16.39
C PRO A 404 -30.13 13.04 17.30
N GLY A 405 -29.65 14.10 17.92
CA GLY A 405 -30.46 15.22 18.38
C GLY A 405 -30.42 16.30 17.32
#